data_AF-A0A8J7YQ87-F1
#
_entry.id   AF-A0A8J7YQ87-F1
#
_cell.length_a   1.000
_cell.length_b   1.000
_cell.length_c   1.000
_cell.angle_alpha   90.00
_cell.angle_beta   90.00
_cell.angle_gamma   90.00
#
_symmetry.space_group_name_H-M   'P 1'
#
loop_
_entity.id
_entity.type
_entity.pdbx_description
1 polymer ?
#
loop_
_entity_poly.entity_id
_entity_poly.type
_entity_poly.pdbx_seq_one_letter_code
_entity_poly.pdbx_strand_id
1 'polypeptide(L)' 'MILWFTVCRIDDLSENRMTYFDVERCHVVVVLTSEGEVVAFDGICPHRSE' A
#
# COMPACT_ATOMS: atom_id res chain seq x y z
N MET A 1 1.83 15.44 14.03
CA MET A 1 0.90 14.41 14.55
C MET A 1 0.84 13.32 13.50
N ILE A 2 1.15 12.07 13.86
CA ILE A 2 1.09 10.94 12.93
C ILE A 2 -0.27 10.27 13.12
N LEU A 3 -0.99 10.02 12.02
CA LEU A 3 -2.26 9.29 12.00
C LEU A 3 -2.00 7.88 11.43
N TRP A 4 -2.58 6.87 12.07
CA TRP A 4 -2.45 5.47 11.69
C TRP A 4 -3.80 4.91 11.24
N PHE A 5 -3.80 4.15 10.16
CA PHE A 5 -4.99 3.52 9.59
C PHE A 5 -4.76 2.03 9.39
N THR A 6 -5.74 1.20 9.77
CA THR A 6 -5.74 -0.23 9.48
C THR A 6 -6.42 -0.46 8.14
N VAL A 7 -5.74 -1.12 7.20
CA VAL A 7 -6.26 -1.34 5.84
C VAL A 7 -6.52 -2.81 5.50
N CYS A 8 -5.75 -3.73 6.08
CA CYS A 8 -5.92 -5.18 5.90
C CYS A 8 -5.20 -5.97 7.02
N ARG A 9 -5.36 -7.29 7.02
CA ARG A 9 -4.49 -8.22 7.74
C ARG A 9 -3.33 -8.66 6.84
N ILE A 10 -2.25 -9.13 7.44
CA ILE A 10 -1.09 -9.63 6.70
C ILE A 10 -1.45 -10.80 5.77
N ASP A 11 -2.38 -11.66 6.20
CA ASP A 11 -2.82 -12.84 5.45
C ASP A 11 -3.65 -12.49 4.21
N ASP A 12 -4.11 -11.23 4.10
CA ASP A 12 -4.82 -10.72 2.92
C ASP A 12 -3.84 -10.30 1.80
N LEU A 13 -2.55 -10.14 2.13
CA LEU A 13 -1.51 -9.75 1.17
C LEU A 13 -0.88 -10.98 0.52
N SER A 14 -0.58 -10.85 -0.77
CA SER A 14 0.22 -11.83 -1.51
C SER A 14 1.63 -11.28 -1.72
N GLU A 15 2.63 -12.15 -1.56
CA GLU A 15 4.03 -11.80 -1.82
C GLU A 15 4.24 -11.23 -3.22
N ASN A 16 5.05 -10.17 -3.29
CA ASN A 16 5.41 -9.42 -4.50
C ASN A 16 4.21 -8.94 -5.34
N ARG A 17 3.03 -8.81 -4.71
CA ARG A 17 1.85 -8.21 -5.34
C ARG A 17 1.51 -6.88 -4.70
N MET A 18 1.19 -5.93 -5.56
CA MET A 18 0.63 -4.64 -5.17
C MET A 18 -0.84 -4.80 -4.81
N THR A 19 -1.22 -4.32 -3.63
CA THR A 19 -2.61 -4.23 -3.19
C THR A 19 -2.95 -2.76 -2.96
N TYR A 20 -4.03 -2.30 -3.59
CA TYR A 20 -4.48 -0.91 -3.52
C TYR A 20 -5.49 -0.73 -2.39
N PHE A 21 -5.33 0.36 -1.63
CA PHE A 21 -6.25 0.75 -0.57
C PHE A 21 -6.59 2.24 -0.70
N ASP A 22 -7.87 2.55 -0.50
CA ASP A 22 -8.33 3.92 -0.32
C ASP A 22 -8.35 4.22 1.17
N VAL A 23 -7.47 5.12 1.60
CA VAL A 23 -7.38 5.58 2.99
C VAL A 23 -7.78 7.04 3.01
N GLU A 24 -8.99 7.32 3.49
CA GLU A 24 -9.61 8.65 3.42
C GLU A 24 -9.70 9.17 1.98
N ARG A 25 -8.85 10.14 1.61
CA ARG A 25 -8.76 10.73 0.26
C ARG A 25 -7.43 10.45 -0.42
N CYS A 26 -6.68 9.47 0.08
CA CYS A 26 -5.38 9.08 -0.44
C CYS A 26 -5.45 7.65 -0.97
N HIS A 27 -4.85 7.44 -2.13
CA HIS A 27 -4.62 6.09 -2.67
C HIS A 27 -3.28 5.60 -2.13
N VAL A 28 -3.26 4.38 -1.59
CA VAL A 28 -2.04 3.76 -1.04
C VAL A 28 -1.86 2.41 -1.69
N VAL A 29 -0.62 2.09 -2.06
CA VAL A 29 -0.24 0.77 -2.55
C VAL A 29 0.61 0.09 -1.49
N VAL A 30 0.19 -1.10 -1.05
CA VAL A 30 0.95 -1.92 -0.11
C VAL A 30 1.51 -3.13 -0.84
N VAL A 31 2.77 -3.46 -0.54
CA VAL A 31 3.48 -4.64 -1.06
C VAL A 31 4.07 -5.42 0.11
N LEU A 32 3.80 -6.73 0.14
CA LEU A 32 4.55 -7.68 0.94
C LEU A 32 5.73 -8.18 0.09
N THR A 33 6.96 -7.86 0.47
CA THR A 33 8.16 -8.29 -0.27
C THR A 33 8.42 -9.78 -0.04
N SER A 34 9.20 -10.43 -0.91
CA SER A 34 9.68 -11.80 -0.69
C SER A 34 10.59 -11.96 0.53
N GLU A 35 11.08 -10.86 1.12
CA GLU A 35 11.84 -10.86 2.36
C GLU A 35 10.93 -10.77 3.60
N GLY A 36 9.61 -10.71 3.41
CA GLY A 36 8.62 -10.61 4.49
C GLY A 36 8.38 -9.19 5.00
N GLU A 37 8.88 -8.17 4.29
CA GLU A 37 8.68 -6.77 4.67
C GLU A 37 7.39 -6.20 4.08
N VAL A 38 6.70 -5.35 4.85
CA VAL A 38 5.52 -4.62 4.38
C VAL A 38 5.91 -3.18 4.08
N VAL A 39 5.76 -2.77 2.81
CA VAL A 39 6.08 -1.42 2.35
C VAL A 39 4.81 -0.77 1.78
N ALA A 40 4.61 0.51 2.09
CA ALA A 40 3.50 1.31 1.58
C ALA A 40 4.04 2.47 0.73
N PHE A 41 3.42 2.67 -0.44
CA PHE A 41 3.73 3.73 -1.39
C PHE A 41 2.50 4.60 -1.63
N ASP A 42 2.71 5.82 -2.11
CA ASP A 42 1.63 6.59 -2.72
C ASP A 42 1.07 5.82 -3.92
N GLY A 43 -0.25 5.71 -4.01
CA GLY A 43 -0.95 5.05 -5.12
C GLY A 43 -0.89 5.83 -6.43
N ILE A 44 -0.37 7.05 -6.42
CA ILE A 44 -0.13 7.87 -7.60
C ILE A 44 1.28 7.62 -8.13
N CYS A 45 1.38 7.09 -9.35
CA CYS A 45 2.67 6.97 -10.03
C CYS A 45 3.14 8.35 -10.51
N PRO A 46 4.29 8.87 -10.06
CA PRO A 46 4.75 10.22 -10.41
C PRO A 46 5.11 10.36 -11.90
N HIS A 47 5.29 9.24 -12.62
CA HIS A 47 5.57 9.24 -14.05
C HIS A 47 4.30 9.18 -14.91
N ARG A 48 3.14 8.87 -14.32
CA ARG A 48 1.85 8.99 -14.99
C ARG A 48 1.34 10.40 -14.75
N SER A 49 1.60 11.29 -15.70
CA SER A 49 0.74 12.44 -15.93
C SER A 49 -0.61 11.91 -16.44
N GLU A 50 -1.70 12.28 -15.76
CA GLU A 50 -3.03 12.21 -16.38
C GLU A 50 -3.08 13.07 -17.66
#